data_AF-A0A976KWL2-F1
#
_entry.id   AF-A0A976KWL2-F1
#
_cell.length_a   1.000
_cell.length_b   1.000
_cell.length_c   1.000
_cell.angle_alpha   90.00
_cell.angle_beta   90.00
_cell.angle_gamma   90.00
#
_symmetry.space_group_name_H-M   'P 1'
#
loop_
_entity.id
_entity.type
_entity.pdbx_description
1 polymer ?
#
loop_
_entity_poly.entity_id
_entity_poly.type
_entity_poly.pdbx_seq_one_letter_code
_entity_poly.pdbx_strand_id
1 'polypeptide(L)' 'MLGYQQRGEHDWYLVKDSGSKAFDGQHQGYYFYRGDWVKLKVLAFTVHRDAAQGVLEKFGS' A
#
# COMPACT_ATOMS: atom_id res chain seq x y z
N MET A 1 2.51 -3.93 -1.20
CA MET A 1 2.73 -2.50 -1.51
C MET A 1 4.20 -2.29 -1.74
N LEU A 2 4.59 -1.58 -2.80
CA LEU A 2 5.99 -1.46 -3.23
C LEU A 2 6.53 -0.01 -3.17
N GLY A 3 5.64 0.97 -3.13
CA GLY A 3 6.00 2.38 -3.04
C GLY A 3 4.77 3.26 -2.98
N TYR A 4 4.98 4.57 -2.82
CA TYR A 4 3.92 5.56 -2.86
C TYR A 4 4.43 6.88 -3.46
N GLN A 5 3.50 7.70 -3.95
CA GLN A 5 3.76 9.06 -4.42
C GLN A 5 2.58 9.95 -4.06
N GLN A 6 2.86 11.18 -3.64
CA GLN A 6 1.85 12.22 -3.51
C GLN A 6 1.57 12.85 -4.88
N ARG A 7 0.29 12.91 -5.27
CA ARG A 7 -0.14 13.56 -6.50
C ARG A 7 -1.41 14.38 -6.24
N GLY A 8 -1.26 15.70 -6.31
CA GLY A 8 -2.29 16.62 -5.83
C GLY A 8 -2.45 16.51 -4.31
N GLU A 9 -3.69 16.41 -3.84
CA GLU A 9 -4.04 16.31 -2.42
C GLU A 9 -4.09 14.85 -1.91
N HIS A 10 -3.60 13.90 -2.70
CA HIS A 10 -3.75 12.48 -2.40
C HIS A 10 -2.43 11.72 -2.47
N ASP A 11 -2.26 10.81 -1.52
CA ASP A 11 -1.26 9.76 -1.60
C ASP A 11 -1.77 8.61 -2.47
N TRP A 12 -0.92 8.15 -3.38
CA TRP A 12 -1.14 7.01 -4.25
C TRP A 12 -0.10 5.93 -3.96
N TYR A 13 -0.57 4.71 -3.78
CA TYR A 13 0.25 3.56 -3.44
C TYR A 13 0.35 2.61 -4.62
N LEU A 14 1.58 2.22 -4.97
CA LEU A 14 1.84 1.19 -5.97
C LEU A 14 1.71 -0.19 -5.33
N VAL A 15 0.82 -1.01 -5.89
CA VAL A 15 0.52 -2.35 -5.43
C VAL A 15 0.75 -3.33 -6.56
N LYS A 16 1.58 -4.34 -6.33
CA LYS A 16 1.68 -5.49 -7.24
C LYS A 16 0.59 -6.49 -6.87
N ASP A 17 -0.11 -6.99 -7.88
CA ASP A 17 -1.12 -8.05 -7.75
C ASP A 17 -0.82 -9.19 -8.73
N SER A 18 -1.12 -10.41 -8.32
CA SER A 18 -0.88 -11.62 -9.13
C SER A 18 -2.16 -12.26 -9.67
N GLY A 19 -3.33 -11.65 -9.44
CA GLY A 19 -4.59 -12.12 -10.01
C GLY A 19 -4.64 -11.88 -11.51
N SER A 20 -5.31 -12.77 -12.25
CA SER A 20 -5.37 -12.70 -13.72
C SER A 20 -5.91 -11.36 -14.24
N LYS A 21 -6.82 -10.72 -13.48
CA LYS A 21 -7.38 -9.40 -13.81
C LYS A 21 -6.37 -8.25 -13.67
N ALA A 22 -5.27 -8.43 -12.96
CA ALA A 22 -4.23 -7.42 -12.84
C ALA A 22 -3.48 -7.18 -14.16
N PHE A 23 -3.61 -8.08 -15.13
CA PHE A 23 -2.94 -8.00 -16.42
C PHE A 23 -3.82 -7.41 -17.53
N ASP A 24 -5.08 -7.06 -17.24
CA ASP A 24 -6.06 -6.52 -18.19
C ASP A 24 -6.04 -4.97 -18.23
N GLY A 25 -4.86 -4.39 -18.43
CA GLY A 25 -4.71 -2.93 -18.45
C GLY A 25 -3.31 -2.47 -18.86
N GLN A 26 -3.13 -1.14 -18.91
CA GLN A 26 -1.88 -0.52 -19.34
C GLN A 26 -0.69 -0.83 -18.41
N HIS A 27 -0.95 -1.05 -17.13
CA HIS A 27 0.06 -1.32 -16.11
C HIS A 27 -0.08 -2.76 -15.60
N GLN A 28 0.35 -3.72 -16.41
CA GLN A 28 0.16 -5.14 -16.15
C GLN A 28 0.78 -5.58 -14.81
N GLY A 29 -0.02 -6.23 -13.97
CA GLY A 29 0.37 -6.73 -12.66
C GLY A 29 0.45 -5.65 -11.57
N TYR A 30 0.11 -4.39 -11.88
CA TYR A 30 0.21 -3.27 -10.95
C TYR A 30 -1.08 -2.45 -10.88
N TYR A 31 -1.42 -2.07 -9.66
CA TYR A 31 -2.51 -1.16 -9.33
C TYR A 31 -1.98 0.07 -8.59
N PHE A 32 -2.74 1.16 -8.71
CA PHE A 32 -2.53 2.38 -7.95
C PHE A 32 -3.73 2.59 -7.03
N TYR A 33 -3.51 2.45 -5.71
CA TYR A 33 -4.55 2.67 -4.71
C TYR A 33 -4.41 4.04 -4.07
N ARG A 34 -5.50 4.79 -4.03
CA ARG A 34 -5.55 6.05 -3.29
C ARG A 34 -5.56 5.80 -1.79
N GLY A 35 -4.92 6.66 -1.01
CA GLY A 35 -4.71 6.45 0.41
C GLY A 35 -5.98 6.34 1.26
N ASP A 36 -7.07 6.98 0.85
CA ASP A 36 -8.38 6.83 1.52
C ASP A 36 -8.96 5.42 1.34
N TRP A 37 -8.80 4.81 0.15
CA TRP A 37 -9.20 3.44 -0.08
C TRP A 37 -8.35 2.48 0.74
N VAL A 38 -7.03 2.71 0.82
CA VAL A 38 -6.13 1.91 1.68
C VAL A 38 -6.57 1.98 3.13
N LYS A 39 -6.81 3.19 3.66
CA LYS A 39 -7.24 3.42 5.04
C LYS A 39 -8.60 2.75 5.36
N LEU A 40 -9.50 2.68 4.38
CA LEU A 40 -10.84 2.12 4.57
C LEU A 40 -10.91 0.60 4.35
N LYS A 41 -10.11 0.04 3.44
CA LYS A 41 -10.32 -1.33 2.92
C LYS A 41 -9.18 -2.31 3.22
N VAL A 42 -7.99 -1.85 3.59
CA VAL A 42 -6.89 -2.76 3.97
C VAL A 42 -7.00 -3.11 5.45
N LEU A 43 -7.17 -4.39 5.76
CA LEU A 43 -7.39 -4.88 7.11
C LEU A 43 -6.09 -5.22 7.85
N ALA A 44 -5.13 -5.78 7.13
CA ALA A 44 -3.85 -6.21 7.68
C ALA A 44 -2.76 -6.13 6.63
N PHE A 45 -1.54 -5.94 7.09
CA PHE A 45 -0.34 -6.03 6.27
C PHE A 45 0.79 -6.61 7.10
N THR A 46 1.77 -7.20 6.42
CA THR A 46 3.02 -7.64 7.03
C THR A 46 4.13 -6.71 6.57
N VAL A 47 5.07 -6.44 7.46
CA VAL A 47 6.21 -5.56 7.22
C VAL A 47 7.41 -6.09 8.00
N HIS A 48 8.61 -5.75 7.56
CA HIS A 48 9.82 -6.03 8.32
C HIS A 48 9.74 -5.38 9.71
N ARG A 49 10.22 -6.07 10.76
CA ARG A 49 10.12 -5.62 12.15
C ARG A 49 10.71 -4.22 12.34
N ASP A 50 11.89 -3.98 11.79
CA ASP A 50 12.60 -2.70 11.96
C ASP A 50 11.81 -1.51 11.38
N ALA A 51 11.05 -1.75 10.32
CA ALA A 51 10.20 -0.71 9.73
C ALA A 51 8.93 -0.42 10.56
N ALA A 52 8.53 -1.34 11.43
CA ALA A 52 7.42 -1.14 12.37
C ALA A 52 7.86 -0.53 13.70
N GLN A 53 9.15 -0.60 14.05
CA GLN A 53 9.66 -0.25 15.37
C GLN A 53 9.22 1.16 15.83
N GLY A 54 9.48 2.20 15.02
CA GLY A 54 9.11 3.57 15.40
C GLY A 54 7.61 3.83 15.50
N VAL A 55 6.76 2.93 14.97
CA VAL A 55 5.31 2.97 15.20
C VAL A 55 4.97 2.23 16.50
N LEU A 56 5.54 1.04 16.71
CA LEU A 56 5.28 0.20 17.89
C LEU A 56 5.73 0.87 19.20
N GLU A 57 6.84 1.60 19.19
CA GLU A 57 7.32 2.39 20.33
C GLU A 57 6.28 3.39 20.85
N LYS A 58 5.41 3.92 19.97
CA LYS A 58 4.33 4.84 20.36
C LYS A 58 3.22 4.17 21.18
N PHE A 59 3.17 2.84 21.19
CA PHE A 59 2.13 2.05 21.85
C PHE A 59 2.66 1.26 23.06
N GLY A 60 3.91 1.48 23.48
CA GLY A 60 4.46 0.95 24.74
C GLY A 60 4.82 -0.54 24.72
N SER A 61 5.35 -1.03 23.59
CA SER A 61 5.86 -2.40 23.44
C SER A 61 7.22 -2.61 24.06
#